data_AF-A0AAI8EU12-F1
#
_entry.id   AF-A0AAI8EU12-F1
#
_cell.length_a   1.000
_cell.length_b   1.000
_cell.length_c   1.000
_cell.angle_alpha   90.00
_cell.angle_beta   90.00
_cell.angle_gamma   90.00
#
_symmetry.space_group_name_H-M   'P 1'
#
loop_
_entity.id
_entity.type
_entity.pdbx_description
1 polymer ?
#
loop_
_entity_poly.entity_id
_entity_poly.type
_entity_poly.pdbx_seq_one_letter_code
_entity_poly.pdbx_strand_id
1 'polypeptide(L)'
;MINVGLSYHPKPGEIFMCEFPSEYLHGEMIKKRPVIILNNKIDGRPKLVNIVPISMTAPAPVCAHHVDINRMYLPKGLRDKAGDRWAKCDMVYTMSIERLELVRGHKGQNSKRTSDKGALPPAVLLAVRVAAAKCLGVHAASFTKMNEGADRLVSARQELAAVPVEGMPESAANSAMAPGRGQHAFA
;
A
#
# COMPACT_ATOMS: atom_id res chain seq x y z
N MET A 1 21.90 21.98 -6.61
CA MET A 1 20.74 22.33 -7.48
C MET A 1 19.51 22.31 -6.61
N ILE A 2 18.72 23.39 -6.59
CA ILE A 2 17.48 23.46 -5.81
C ILE A 2 16.50 22.42 -6.39
N ASN A 3 16.07 21.46 -5.56
CA ASN A 3 15.03 20.50 -5.91
C ASN A 3 13.71 21.27 -6.00
N VAL A 4 13.21 21.53 -7.22
CA VAL A 4 11.93 22.22 -7.39
C VAL A 4 10.84 21.17 -7.28
N GLY A 5 10.34 21.00 -6.05
CA GLY A 5 9.19 20.16 -5.75
C GLY A 5 7.94 20.58 -6.51
N LEU A 6 6.92 19.72 -6.55
CA LEU A 6 5.66 20.04 -7.24
C LEU A 6 4.93 21.20 -6.55
N SER A 7 4.40 22.12 -7.37
CA SER A 7 3.57 23.25 -6.93
C SER A 7 2.06 22.95 -6.95
N TYR A 8 1.66 21.81 -7.50
CA TYR A 8 0.27 21.37 -7.61
C TYR A 8 0.13 19.96 -7.05
N HIS A 9 -1.07 19.65 -6.56
CA HIS A 9 -1.36 18.29 -6.11
C HIS A 9 -1.52 17.37 -7.34
N PRO A 10 -0.75 16.27 -7.42
CA PRO A 10 -0.83 15.38 -8.56
C PRO A 10 -2.12 14.53 -8.54
N LYS A 11 -2.49 14.01 -9.70
CA LYS A 11 -3.67 13.15 -9.87
C LYS A 11 -3.32 11.68 -9.69
N PRO A 12 -4.26 10.81 -9.27
CA PRO A 12 -4.01 9.38 -9.22
C PRO A 12 -3.58 8.81 -10.57
N GLY A 13 -2.65 7.87 -10.53
CA GLY A 13 -2.08 7.23 -11.71
C GLY A 13 -0.96 8.01 -12.39
N GLU A 14 -0.79 9.31 -12.10
CA GLU A 14 0.34 10.08 -12.62
C GLU A 14 1.69 9.55 -12.08
N ILE A 15 2.73 9.70 -12.89
CA ILE A 15 4.08 9.19 -12.61
C ILE A 15 5.07 10.34 -12.46
N PHE A 16 5.81 10.34 -11.35
CA PHE A 16 6.82 11.34 -11.02
C PHE A 16 8.14 10.69 -10.59
N MET A 17 9.23 11.45 -10.59
CA MET A 17 10.42 11.03 -9.83
C MET A 17 10.23 11.45 -8.37
N CYS A 18 10.53 10.56 -7.44
CA CYS A 18 10.54 10.85 -6.01
C CYS A 18 11.95 10.73 -5.45
N GLU A 19 12.37 11.74 -4.69
CA GLU A 19 13.56 11.69 -3.85
C GLU A 19 13.19 11.13 -2.48
N PHE A 20 13.56 9.88 -2.23
CA PHE A 20 13.38 9.27 -0.92
C PHE A 20 14.43 9.78 0.06
N PRO A 21 14.12 9.86 1.37
CA PRO A 21 15.11 10.25 2.37
C PRO A 21 16.33 9.32 2.34
N SER A 22 17.52 9.90 2.40
CA SER A 22 18.78 9.15 2.38
C SER A 22 19.08 8.47 3.72
N GLU A 23 18.48 8.99 4.79
CA GLU A 23 18.56 8.51 6.16
C GLU A 23 17.68 7.28 6.43
N TYR A 24 16.89 6.86 5.44
CA TYR A 24 16.15 5.59 5.47
C TYR A 24 17.11 4.41 5.59
N LEU A 25 16.69 3.39 6.34
CA LEU A 25 17.54 2.27 6.73
C LEU A 25 17.63 1.19 5.65
N HIS A 26 18.52 0.22 5.85
CA HIS A 26 18.62 -0.94 4.96
C HIS A 26 17.28 -1.67 4.85
N GLY A 27 16.85 -1.95 3.62
CA GLY A 27 15.55 -2.55 3.31
C GLY A 27 14.49 -1.52 2.90
N GLU A 28 14.64 -0.25 3.29
CA GLU A 28 13.78 0.84 2.85
C GLU A 28 14.18 1.37 1.47
N MET A 29 13.25 2.07 0.81
CA MET A 29 13.58 2.74 -0.44
C MET A 29 14.41 4.00 -0.16
N ILE A 30 15.72 3.93 -0.39
CA ILE A 30 16.64 5.07 -0.24
C ILE A 30 16.95 5.79 -1.56
N LYS A 31 16.56 5.20 -2.70
CA LYS A 31 16.99 5.65 -4.03
C LYS A 31 15.94 6.56 -4.64
N LYS A 32 16.37 7.55 -5.41
CA LYS A 32 15.48 8.25 -6.34
C LYS A 32 14.84 7.27 -7.32
N ARG A 33 13.51 7.23 -7.38
CA ARG A 33 12.75 6.29 -8.21
C ARG A 33 11.54 6.96 -8.87
N PRO A 34 11.10 6.46 -10.04
CA PRO A 34 9.76 6.77 -10.51
C PRO A 34 8.73 6.22 -9.52
N VAL A 35 7.64 6.94 -9.32
CA VAL A 35 6.56 6.57 -8.39
C VAL A 35 5.20 6.80 -9.03
N ILE A 36 4.21 6.01 -8.65
CA ILE A 36 2.81 6.12 -9.08
C ILE A 36 2.01 6.75 -7.94
N ILE A 37 1.21 7.77 -8.23
CA ILE A 37 0.28 8.35 -7.25
C ILE A 37 -0.94 7.44 -7.06
N LEU A 38 -1.25 7.06 -5.83
CA LEU A 38 -2.35 6.13 -5.53
C LEU A 38 -3.68 6.81 -5.28
N ASN A 39 -3.70 7.94 -4.57
CA ASN A 39 -4.93 8.55 -4.03
C ASN A 39 -5.19 9.95 -4.58
N ASN A 40 -6.46 10.35 -4.53
CA ASN A 40 -6.83 11.76 -4.72
C ASN A 40 -6.33 12.61 -3.56
N LYS A 41 -6.33 13.93 -3.75
CA LYS A 41 -6.13 14.88 -2.65
C LYS A 41 -7.09 14.55 -1.51
N ILE A 42 -6.54 14.44 -0.30
CA ILE A 42 -7.32 14.25 0.93
C ILE A 42 -7.35 15.59 1.65
N ASP A 43 -8.53 16.01 2.08
CA ASP A 43 -8.72 17.26 2.81
C ASP A 43 -7.92 17.26 4.12
N GLY A 44 -7.42 18.43 4.53
CA GLY A 44 -6.53 18.57 5.69
C GLY A 44 -5.07 18.15 5.47
N ARG A 45 -4.72 17.50 4.35
CA ARG A 45 -3.33 17.12 4.01
C ARG A 45 -2.92 17.45 2.57
N PRO A 46 -3.01 18.73 2.14
CA PRO A 46 -2.86 19.13 0.74
C PRO A 46 -1.45 18.95 0.15
N LYS A 47 -0.43 18.71 1.00
CA LYS A 47 0.95 18.51 0.57
C LYS A 47 1.39 17.03 0.58
N LEU A 48 0.49 16.09 0.86
CA LEU A 48 0.84 14.67 1.01
C LEU A 48 0.16 13.81 -0.04
N VAL A 49 0.91 12.82 -0.54
CA VAL A 49 0.44 11.80 -1.48
C VAL A 49 0.83 10.41 -1.01
N ASN A 50 -0.01 9.43 -1.32
CA ASN A 50 0.33 8.02 -1.17
C ASN A 50 0.90 7.52 -2.50
N ILE A 51 2.02 6.80 -2.45
CA ILE A 51 2.75 6.35 -3.62
C ILE A 51 3.19 4.90 -3.51
N VAL A 52 3.49 4.30 -4.67
CA VAL A 52 4.33 3.10 -4.77
C VAL A 52 5.49 3.36 -5.75
N PRO A 53 6.71 2.87 -5.48
CA PRO A 53 7.84 3.01 -6.38
C PRO A 53 7.78 2.01 -7.54
N ILE A 54 8.34 2.43 -8.68
CA ILE A 54 8.59 1.59 -9.85
C ILE A 54 10.06 1.19 -9.87
N SER A 55 10.32 -0.12 -9.95
CA SER A 55 11.61 -0.70 -10.31
C SER A 55 11.79 -0.71 -11.82
N MET A 56 13.02 -0.40 -12.27
CA MET A 56 13.40 -0.45 -13.70
C MET A 56 14.05 -1.80 -14.08
N THR A 57 14.02 -2.76 -13.16
CA THR A 57 14.56 -4.11 -13.29
C THR A 57 13.52 -5.09 -12.76
N ALA A 58 13.41 -6.26 -13.40
CA ALA A 58 12.53 -7.31 -12.94
C ALA A 58 12.89 -7.76 -11.51
N PRO A 59 11.89 -7.97 -10.64
CA PRO A 59 12.12 -8.57 -9.34
C PRO A 59 12.44 -10.06 -9.49
N ALA A 60 13.28 -10.59 -8.59
CA ALA A 60 13.64 -12.00 -8.54
C ALA A 60 13.59 -12.47 -7.07
N PRO A 61 12.61 -13.32 -6.70
CA PRO A 61 11.48 -13.80 -7.51
C PRO A 61 10.43 -12.72 -7.80
N VAL A 62 9.62 -12.93 -8.84
CA VAL A 62 8.38 -12.16 -9.04
C VAL A 62 7.35 -12.65 -8.03
N CYS A 63 6.64 -11.72 -7.40
CA CYS A 63 5.69 -11.99 -6.31
C CYS A 63 4.35 -11.37 -6.65
N ALA A 64 3.27 -11.79 -5.97
CA ALA A 64 1.91 -11.31 -6.24
C ALA A 64 1.70 -9.78 -6.05
N HIS A 65 2.62 -9.11 -5.35
CA HIS A 65 2.61 -7.66 -5.13
C HIS A 65 3.42 -6.87 -6.17
N HIS A 66 4.08 -7.57 -7.09
CA HIS A 66 4.76 -6.96 -8.22
C HIS A 66 3.77 -6.85 -9.39
N VAL A 67 3.53 -5.64 -9.86
CA VAL A 67 2.68 -5.38 -11.03
C VAL A 67 3.56 -4.90 -12.18
N ASP A 68 3.56 -5.64 -13.29
CA ASP A 68 4.23 -5.23 -14.52
C ASP A 68 3.47 -4.06 -15.15
N ILE A 69 4.21 -3.00 -15.48
CA ILE A 69 3.69 -1.76 -16.03
C ILE A 69 4.19 -1.65 -17.46
N ASN A 70 3.27 -1.58 -18.42
CA ASN A 70 3.67 -1.33 -19.80
C ASN A 70 4.44 0.00 -19.91
N ARG A 71 5.65 -0.05 -20.47
CA ARG A 71 6.53 1.12 -20.66
C ARG A 71 5.85 2.28 -21.38
N MET A 72 4.83 2.01 -22.20
CA MET A 72 4.07 3.04 -22.94
C MET A 72 3.27 3.97 -22.02
N TYR A 73 2.96 3.55 -20.79
CA TYR A 73 2.28 4.41 -19.80
C TYR A 73 3.25 5.36 -19.09
N LEU A 74 4.56 5.10 -19.18
CA LEU A 74 5.56 5.97 -18.58
C LEU A 74 5.80 7.21 -19.44
N PRO A 75 6.20 8.32 -18.80
CA PRO A 75 6.65 9.49 -19.53
C PRO A 75 7.87 9.17 -20.39
N LYS A 76 8.02 9.86 -21.52
CA LYS A 76 9.04 9.55 -22.53
C LYS A 76 10.45 9.31 -21.96
N GLY A 77 10.92 10.16 -21.05
CA GLY A 77 12.26 10.04 -20.44
C GLY A 77 12.51 8.76 -19.63
N LEU A 78 11.46 8.04 -19.25
CA LEU A 78 11.53 6.71 -18.63
C LEU A 78 11.10 5.59 -19.58
N ARG A 79 10.15 5.87 -20.48
CA ARG A 79 9.73 4.92 -21.53
C ARG A 79 10.90 4.46 -22.38
N ASP A 80 11.79 5.37 -22.74
CA ASP A 80 12.89 5.10 -23.68
C ASP A 80 14.10 4.41 -23.03
N LYS A 81 14.13 4.31 -21.70
CA LYS A 81 15.18 3.57 -20.97
C LYS A 81 14.99 2.07 -21.13
N ALA A 82 16.09 1.31 -21.09
CA ALA A 82 16.05 -0.15 -21.09
C ALA A 82 15.43 -0.72 -19.79
N GLY A 83 15.14 -2.03 -19.81
CA GLY A 83 14.61 -2.80 -18.69
C GLY A 83 13.08 -2.76 -18.56
N ASP A 84 12.57 -3.60 -17.66
CA ASP A 84 11.14 -3.72 -17.36
C ASP A 84 10.67 -2.63 -16.39
N ARG A 85 9.35 -2.52 -16.15
CA ARG A 85 8.78 -1.57 -15.19
C ARG A 85 7.88 -2.29 -14.22
N TRP A 86 8.33 -2.40 -12.98
CA TRP A 86 7.60 -3.15 -11.97
C TRP A 86 7.20 -2.24 -10.82
N ALA A 87 5.89 -2.05 -10.63
CA ALA A 87 5.40 -1.40 -9.41
C ALA A 87 5.63 -2.34 -8.22
N LYS A 88 6.32 -1.84 -7.20
CA LYS A 88 6.57 -2.55 -5.94
C LYS A 88 5.47 -2.21 -4.95
N CYS A 89 4.37 -2.95 -5.01
CA CYS A 89 3.16 -2.60 -4.26
C CYS A 89 3.25 -2.96 -2.76
N ASP A 90 4.27 -3.72 -2.37
CA ASP A 90 4.69 -3.95 -0.98
C ASP A 90 5.31 -2.70 -0.33
N MET A 91 5.74 -1.72 -1.13
CA MET A 91 6.43 -0.51 -0.67
C MET A 91 5.53 0.74 -0.78
N VAL A 92 4.50 0.83 0.07
CA VAL A 92 3.59 1.99 0.09
C VAL A 92 4.14 3.09 1.00
N TYR A 93 4.18 4.33 0.51
CA TYR A 93 4.64 5.49 1.30
C TYR A 93 3.66 6.65 1.24
N THR A 94 3.57 7.40 2.35
CA THR A 94 3.03 8.77 2.35
C THR A 94 4.19 9.76 2.25
N MET A 95 4.23 10.55 1.18
CA MET A 95 5.33 11.47 0.89
C MET A 95 4.85 12.89 0.67
N SER A 96 5.71 13.88 0.99
CA SER A 96 5.49 15.27 0.62
C SER A 96 5.60 15.45 -0.90
N ILE A 97 4.68 16.22 -1.50
CA ILE A 97 4.75 16.61 -2.92
C ILE A 97 6.03 17.39 -3.26
N GLU A 98 6.68 17.98 -2.25
CA GLU A 98 7.95 18.69 -2.41
C GLU A 98 9.12 17.75 -2.74
N ARG A 99 8.95 16.44 -2.49
CA ARG A 99 9.92 15.39 -2.88
C ARG A 99 9.73 14.91 -4.32
N LEU A 100 8.67 15.35 -4.99
CA LEU A 100 8.33 14.92 -6.34
C LEU A 100 8.85 15.92 -7.37
N GLU A 101 9.42 15.37 -8.44
CA GLU A 101 9.84 16.13 -9.63
C GLU A 101 9.18 15.54 -10.88
N LEU A 102 8.91 16.41 -11.85
CA LEU A 102 8.52 15.98 -13.19
C LEU A 102 9.62 15.12 -13.83
N VAL A 103 9.20 14.08 -14.55
CA VAL A 103 10.12 13.27 -15.32
C VAL A 103 10.69 14.10 -16.46
N ARG A 104 12.00 14.31 -16.41
CA ARG A 104 12.73 15.10 -17.40
C ARG A 104 12.67 14.41 -18.76
N GLY A 105 12.01 15.03 -19.73
CA GLY A 105 12.08 14.64 -21.13
C GLY A 105 13.39 15.06 -21.81
N HIS A 106 13.48 14.73 -23.10
CA HIS A 106 14.59 15.15 -23.97
C HIS A 106 14.53 16.66 -24.27
N LYS A 107 15.69 17.22 -24.63
CA LYS A 107 15.81 18.60 -25.09
C LYS A 107 15.30 18.65 -26.53
N GLY A 108 14.23 19.39 -26.80
CA GLY A 108 13.77 19.60 -28.17
C GLY A 108 14.76 20.45 -28.97
N GLN A 109 14.60 20.50 -30.30
CA GLN A 109 15.49 21.27 -31.19
C GLN A 109 15.59 22.77 -30.80
N ASN A 110 14.56 23.32 -30.16
CA ASN A 110 14.54 24.70 -29.65
C ASN A 110 15.12 24.88 -28.23
N SER A 111 15.96 23.97 -27.74
CA SER A 111 16.57 24.01 -26.40
C SER A 111 15.58 23.93 -25.22
N LYS A 112 14.27 23.91 -25.47
CA LYS A 112 13.20 23.79 -24.46
C LYS A 112 13.00 22.32 -24.08
N ARG A 113 13.00 22.05 -22.78
CA ARG A 113 12.78 20.70 -22.23
C ARG A 113 11.27 20.44 -22.17
N THR A 114 10.80 19.40 -22.87
CA THR A 114 9.40 18.98 -22.75
C THR A 114 9.25 18.12 -21.51
N SER A 115 8.50 18.58 -20.51
CA SER A 115 8.08 17.74 -19.38
C SER A 115 6.84 16.98 -19.81
N ASP A 116 6.94 15.65 -19.80
CA ASP A 116 5.84 14.74 -20.10
C ASP A 116 5.35 14.12 -18.78
N LYS A 117 4.04 13.96 -18.64
CA LYS A 117 3.41 13.29 -17.50
C LYS A 117 2.84 11.97 -18.01
N GLY A 118 3.53 10.88 -17.73
CA GLY A 118 2.95 9.54 -17.91
C GLY A 118 1.87 9.31 -16.86
N ALA A 119 0.83 8.58 -17.25
CA ALA A 119 -0.25 8.20 -16.36
C ALA A 119 -0.73 6.78 -16.69
N LEU A 120 -1.07 6.03 -15.65
CA LEU A 120 -1.65 4.70 -15.81
C LEU A 120 -3.12 4.78 -16.27
N PRO A 121 -3.55 3.90 -17.18
CA PRO A 121 -4.97 3.70 -17.43
C PRO A 121 -5.70 3.26 -16.14
N PRO A 122 -7.00 3.57 -15.99
CA PRO A 122 -7.75 3.27 -14.77
C PRO A 122 -7.68 1.80 -14.33
N ALA A 123 -7.74 0.86 -15.28
CA ALA A 123 -7.64 -0.57 -14.98
C ALA A 123 -6.28 -0.98 -14.40
N VAL A 124 -5.19 -0.39 -14.90
CA VAL A 124 -3.83 -0.66 -14.40
C VAL A 124 -3.63 -0.03 -13.04
N LEU A 125 -4.12 1.20 -12.83
CA LEU A 125 -4.10 1.84 -11.52
C LEU A 125 -4.91 1.03 -10.48
N LEU A 126 -6.05 0.46 -10.88
CA LEU A 126 -6.84 -0.43 -10.03
C LEU A 126 -6.02 -1.68 -9.62
N ALA A 127 -5.33 -2.31 -10.57
CA ALA A 127 -4.47 -3.47 -10.27
C ALA A 127 -3.37 -3.13 -9.25
N VAL A 128 -2.71 -1.97 -9.41
CA VAL A 128 -1.70 -1.48 -8.46
C VAL A 128 -2.31 -1.23 -7.08
N ARG A 129 -3.49 -0.59 -7.00
CA ARG A 129 -4.18 -0.36 -5.73
C ARG A 129 -4.58 -1.66 -5.04
N VAL A 130 -5.09 -2.64 -5.79
CA VAL A 130 -5.46 -3.96 -5.26
C VAL A 130 -4.23 -4.71 -4.75
N ALA A 131 -3.12 -4.70 -5.49
CA ALA A 131 -1.88 -5.32 -5.05
C ALA A 131 -1.35 -4.67 -3.76
N ALA A 132 -1.36 -3.34 -3.67
CA ALA A 132 -0.96 -2.60 -2.48
C ALA A 132 -1.87 -2.89 -1.28
N ALA A 133 -3.19 -2.90 -1.49
CA ALA A 133 -4.18 -3.23 -0.46
C ALA A 133 -3.94 -4.63 0.11
N LYS A 134 -3.66 -5.62 -0.74
CA LYS A 134 -3.32 -7.00 -0.31
C LYS A 134 -2.07 -7.05 0.57
N CYS A 135 -1.03 -6.27 0.24
CA CYS A 135 0.18 -6.17 1.08
C CYS A 135 -0.11 -5.58 2.47
N LEU A 136 -1.09 -4.70 2.56
CA LEU A 136 -1.53 -4.08 3.80
C LEU A 136 -2.57 -4.93 4.56
N GLY A 137 -2.88 -6.14 4.09
CA GLY A 137 -3.90 -7.01 4.71
C GLY A 137 -5.35 -6.57 4.47
N VAL A 138 -5.59 -5.67 3.50
CA VAL A 138 -6.94 -5.23 3.13
C VAL A 138 -7.51 -6.19 2.09
N HIS A 139 -8.44 -7.02 2.52
CA HIS A 139 -9.03 -8.07 1.69
C HIS A 139 -10.30 -7.59 0.98
N ALA A 140 -10.67 -8.26 -0.12
CA ALA A 140 -11.91 -7.96 -0.85
C ALA A 140 -13.16 -7.97 0.05
N ALA A 141 -13.18 -8.86 1.05
CA ALA A 141 -14.22 -8.94 2.06
C ALA A 141 -14.34 -7.67 2.94
N SER A 142 -13.28 -6.88 3.06
CA SER A 142 -13.27 -5.59 3.76
C SER A 142 -13.94 -4.47 2.97
N PHE A 143 -14.13 -4.65 1.65
CA PHE A 143 -14.90 -3.74 0.81
C PHE A 143 -16.32 -4.26 0.67
N THR A 144 -17.07 -4.30 1.78
CA THR A 144 -18.52 -4.36 1.70
C THR A 144 -18.98 -3.15 0.88
N LYS A 145 -19.87 -3.36 -0.11
CA LYS A 145 -20.51 -2.25 -0.81
C LYS A 145 -21.08 -1.30 0.25
N MET A 146 -20.48 -0.14 0.43
CA MET A 146 -21.14 0.94 1.14
C MET A 146 -22.35 1.30 0.27
N ASN A 147 -23.54 0.90 0.72
CA ASN A 147 -24.77 1.45 0.18
C ASN A 147 -24.63 2.97 0.24
N GLU A 148 -24.90 3.64 -0.88
CA GLU A 148 -24.72 5.08 -1.07
C GLU A 148 -25.36 5.87 0.08
N GLY A 149 -24.55 6.24 1.07
CA GLY A 149 -24.95 6.94 2.27
C GLY A 149 -23.70 7.50 2.91
N ALA A 150 -23.68 8.81 3.08
CA ALA A 150 -22.50 9.59 3.45
C ALA A 150 -21.63 8.95 4.55
N ASP A 151 -20.33 8.92 4.25
CA ASP A 151 -19.22 8.45 5.07
C ASP A 151 -19.25 9.06 6.48
N ARG A 152 -19.97 8.43 7.40
CA ARG A 152 -19.74 8.60 8.84
C ARG A 152 -18.76 7.51 9.23
N LEU A 153 -17.51 7.91 9.45
CA LEU A 153 -16.52 7.15 10.22
C LEU A 153 -17.18 6.67 11.52
N VAL A 154 -17.64 5.41 11.52
CA VAL A 154 -18.02 4.71 12.74
C VAL A 154 -16.73 4.62 13.56
N SER A 155 -16.73 5.26 14.72
CA SER A 155 -15.55 5.30 15.59
C SER A 155 -15.18 3.87 15.96
N ALA A 156 -13.92 3.49 15.73
CA ALA A 156 -13.36 2.16 16.02
C ALA A 156 -13.60 1.67 17.48
N ARG A 157 -14.06 2.54 18.38
CA ARG A 157 -14.54 2.16 19.72
C ARG A 157 -15.79 1.29 19.72
N GLN A 158 -16.63 1.33 18.69
CA GLN A 158 -17.90 0.59 18.69
C GLN A 158 -17.77 -0.89 18.33
N GLU A 159 -16.71 -1.31 17.62
CA GLU A 159 -16.54 -2.72 17.22
C GLU A 159 -15.87 -3.58 18.31
N LEU A 160 -14.99 -3.01 19.15
CA LEU A 160 -14.35 -3.76 20.24
C LEU A 160 -15.31 -4.19 21.37
N ALA A 161 -16.52 -3.63 21.41
CA ALA A 161 -17.53 -3.97 22.42
C ALA A 161 -18.39 -5.21 22.05
N ALA A 162 -18.24 -5.78 20.85
CA ALA A 162 -19.18 -6.75 20.30
C ALA A 162 -18.61 -8.17 20.11
N VAL A 163 -17.51 -8.55 20.78
CA VAL A 163 -17.05 -9.95 20.80
C VAL A 163 -17.61 -10.65 22.05
N PRO A 164 -18.58 -11.57 21.94
CA PRO A 164 -18.98 -12.41 23.06
C PRO A 164 -17.88 -13.44 23.31
N VAL A 165 -17.43 -13.53 24.56
CA VAL A 165 -16.59 -14.64 25.01
C VAL A 165 -17.52 -15.81 25.34
N GLU A 166 -17.84 -16.65 24.36
CA GLU A 166 -18.29 -18.02 24.58
C GLU A 166 -17.02 -18.87 24.72
N GLY A 167 -16.71 -19.58 25.82
CA GLY A 167 -17.54 -20.49 26.60
C GLY A 167 -16.80 -21.84 26.61
N MET A 168 -15.87 -22.03 27.55
CA MET A 168 -15.20 -23.33 27.76
C MET A 168 -16.25 -24.38 28.19
N PRO A 169 -16.20 -25.63 27.71
CA PRO A 169 -17.14 -26.63 28.17
C PRO A 169 -16.71 -27.14 29.55
N GLU A 170 -17.53 -26.82 30.55
CA GLU A 170 -17.59 -27.52 31.83
C GLU A 170 -18.70 -28.58 31.72
N SER A 171 -18.34 -29.87 31.79
CA SER A 171 -19.22 -30.96 32.27
C SER A 171 -18.59 -32.32 32.01
N ALA A 172 -18.31 -33.04 33.10
CA ALA A 172 -18.76 -34.42 33.23
C ALA A 172 -19.09 -34.67 34.71
N ALA A 173 -20.39 -34.71 34.98
CA ALA A 173 -20.96 -34.97 36.28
C ALA A 173 -20.70 -36.42 36.75
N ASN A 174 -20.51 -36.53 38.06
CA ASN A 174 -20.94 -37.61 38.96
C ASN A 174 -21.31 -38.98 38.36
N SER A 175 -20.55 -39.98 38.78
CA SER A 175 -21.12 -41.31 39.09
C SER A 175 -20.82 -41.66 40.54
N ALA A 176 -21.85 -42.18 41.22
CA ALA A 176 -21.98 -42.32 42.65
C ALA A 176 -21.21 -43.51 43.25
N MET A 177 -20.79 -43.42 44.52
CA MET A 177 -20.96 -44.50 45.51
C MET A 177 -20.67 -44.03 46.95
N ALA A 178 -21.53 -44.48 47.87
CA ALA A 178 -21.67 -44.08 49.28
C ALA A 178 -20.57 -44.63 50.22
N PRO A 179 -20.47 -44.17 51.49
CA PRO A 179 -19.40 -44.56 52.41
C PRO A 179 -19.75 -45.82 53.20
N GLY A 180 -18.87 -46.81 53.17
CA GLY A 180 -18.93 -48.02 54.00
C GLY A 180 -17.74 -48.07 54.97
N ARG A 181 -18.04 -48.12 56.27
CA ARG A 181 -17.08 -48.37 57.37
C ARG A 181 -16.41 -49.75 57.21
N GLY A 182 -15.15 -49.86 57.62
CA GLY A 182 -14.51 -51.15 57.85
C GLY A 182 -13.05 -51.02 58.27
N GLN A 183 -12.78 -51.28 59.55
CA GLN A 183 -11.46 -51.46 60.13
C GLN A 183 -10.76 -52.68 59.49
N HIS A 184 -9.42 -52.67 59.38
CA HIS A 184 -8.53 -53.69 59.98
C HIS A 184 -7.06 -53.42 59.61
N ALA A 185 -6.21 -53.53 60.63
CA ALA A 185 -4.76 -53.56 60.58
C ALA A 185 -4.23 -54.87 59.96
N PHE A 186 -3.01 -54.85 59.39
CA PHE A 186 -1.82 -55.59 59.86
C PHE A 186 -0.74 -55.69 58.77
N ALA A 187 0.52 -55.64 59.26
CA ALA A 187 1.81 -56.02 58.67
C ALA A 187 2.43 -55.11 57.59
#